data_AF-C0QSM5-F1
#
_entry.id   AF-C0QSM5-F1
#
_cell.length_a   1.000
_cell.length_b   1.000
_cell.length_c   1.000
_cell.angle_alpha   90.00
_cell.angle_beta   90.00
_cell.angle_gamma   90.00
#
_symmetry.space_group_name_H-M   'P 1'
#
loop_
_entity.id
_entity.type
_entity.pdbx_description
1 polymer ?
#
loop_
_entity_poly.entity_id
_entity_poly.type
_entity_poly.pdbx_seq_one_letter_code
_entity_poly.pdbx_strand_id
1 'polypeptide(L)'
;MYSVRSIVKGGSFNDTVFETFREMLGDEKYNELKDFLDFYRIECRVDEKNRLVISIYFSYEKKWYDVAMVDLNDGSIKKFLTDREFISKINNENLYILSNLESEIKRTSTVILSIIAFLIGASIGIIILQIL
;
A
#
# COMPACT_ATOMS: atom_id res chain seq x y z
N MET A 1 6.05 -12.04 21.81
CA MET A 1 5.99 -11.56 20.41
C MET A 1 7.37 -11.81 19.81
N TYR A 2 7.58 -12.95 19.16
CA TYR A 2 8.88 -13.29 18.57
C TYR A 2 9.08 -12.47 17.30
N SER A 3 10.22 -11.79 17.16
CA SER A 3 10.51 -11.01 15.96
C SER A 3 10.60 -11.98 14.78
N VAL A 4 9.69 -11.86 13.82
CA VAL A 4 9.60 -12.71 12.62
C VAL A 4 10.90 -12.68 11.78
N ARG A 5 11.80 -11.72 12.06
CA ARG A 5 13.13 -11.55 11.47
C ARG A 5 14.08 -12.76 11.60
N SER A 6 13.89 -13.68 12.56
CA SER A 6 14.82 -14.79 12.78
C SER A 6 14.42 -16.11 12.10
N ILE A 7 13.35 -16.13 11.32
CA ILE A 7 12.70 -17.37 10.87
C ILE A 7 13.00 -17.69 9.38
N VAL A 8 13.44 -16.70 8.59
CA VAL A 8 13.75 -16.91 7.17
C VAL A 8 15.22 -17.32 7.00
N LYS A 9 15.46 -18.54 6.51
CA LYS A 9 16.80 -18.98 6.11
C LYS A 9 17.21 -18.27 4.82
N GLY A 10 18.18 -17.35 4.91
CA GLY A 10 18.95 -16.88 3.76
C GLY A 10 18.55 -15.55 3.12
N GLY A 11 17.54 -14.84 3.64
CA GLY A 11 17.10 -13.53 3.14
C GLY A 11 16.41 -12.67 4.20
N SER A 12 16.15 -11.40 3.90
CA SER A 12 15.34 -10.56 4.79
C SER A 12 13.89 -11.02 4.74
N PHE A 13 13.16 -10.92 5.86
CA PHE A 13 11.72 -11.23 5.93
C PHE A 13 10.91 -10.50 4.85
N ASN A 14 11.31 -9.27 4.53
CA ASN A 14 10.66 -8.49 3.47
C ASN A 14 10.90 -9.11 2.10
N ASP A 15 12.09 -9.67 1.86
CA ASP A 15 12.46 -10.29 0.58
C ASP A 15 11.55 -11.47 0.28
N THR A 16 11.29 -12.34 1.26
CA THR A 16 10.36 -13.48 1.10
C THR A 16 8.93 -13.03 0.80
N VAL A 17 8.45 -11.97 1.46
CA VAL A 17 7.12 -11.43 1.20
C VAL A 17 7.07 -10.86 -0.23
N PHE A 18 8.07 -10.10 -0.65
CA PHE A 18 8.12 -9.52 -1.99
C PHE A 18 8.29 -10.56 -3.10
N GLU A 19 9.12 -11.59 -2.88
CA GLU A 19 9.25 -12.73 -3.79
C GLU A 19 7.93 -13.48 -3.93
N THR A 20 7.21 -13.69 -2.83
CA THR A 20 5.87 -14.31 -2.87
C THR A 20 4.90 -13.49 -3.69
N PHE A 21 4.88 -12.16 -3.50
CA PHE A 21 4.06 -11.26 -4.32
C PHE A 21 4.45 -11.31 -5.80
N ARG A 22 5.76 -11.33 -6.09
CA ARG A 22 6.28 -11.42 -7.46
C ARG A 22 5.84 -12.72 -8.13
N GLU A 23 5.90 -13.85 -7.44
CA GLU A 23 5.43 -15.14 -7.94
C GLU A 23 3.90 -15.18 -8.15
N MET A 24 3.14 -14.48 -7.30
CA MET A 24 1.69 -14.38 -7.45
C MET A 24 1.25 -13.47 -8.60
N LEU A 25 1.95 -12.35 -8.81
CA LEU A 25 1.61 -11.37 -9.84
C LEU A 25 2.22 -11.70 -11.21
N GLY A 26 3.36 -12.39 -11.22
CA GLY A 26 4.23 -12.50 -12.39
C GLY A 26 5.09 -11.24 -12.57
N ASP A 27 6.23 -11.41 -13.25
CA ASP A 27 7.27 -10.37 -13.38
C ASP A 27 6.77 -9.05 -13.97
N GLU A 28 5.97 -9.13 -15.03
CA GLU A 28 5.45 -7.95 -15.74
C GLU A 28 4.55 -7.12 -14.81
N LYS A 29 3.54 -7.76 -14.22
CA LYS A 29 2.61 -7.10 -13.29
C LYS A 29 3.28 -6.64 -12.01
N TYR A 30 4.23 -7.41 -11.49
CA TYR A 30 4.99 -6.99 -10.31
C TYR A 30 5.75 -5.69 -10.58
N ASN A 31 6.38 -5.54 -11.75
CA ASN A 31 7.11 -4.32 -12.10
C ASN A 31 6.20 -3.10 -12.26
N GLU A 32 4.97 -3.27 -12.75
CA GLU A 32 3.97 -2.19 -12.81
C GLU A 32 3.49 -1.77 -11.42
N LEU A 33 3.45 -2.71 -10.47
CA LEU A 33 2.80 -2.54 -9.18
C LEU A 33 3.75 -2.32 -8.02
N LYS A 34 5.05 -2.48 -8.24
CA LYS A 34 6.06 -2.37 -7.17
C LYS A 34 6.02 -1.02 -6.45
N ASP A 35 5.69 0.05 -7.17
CA ASP A 35 5.61 1.40 -6.61
C ASP A 35 4.38 1.58 -5.70
N PHE A 36 3.38 0.69 -5.82
CA PHE A 36 2.19 0.67 -4.96
C PHE A 36 2.36 -0.21 -3.72
N LEU A 37 3.39 -1.06 -3.66
CA LEU A 37 3.56 -2.04 -2.58
C LEU A 37 3.64 -1.38 -1.20
N ASP A 38 4.25 -0.20 -1.10
CA ASP A 38 4.39 0.56 0.15
C ASP A 38 3.04 1.10 0.67
N PHE A 39 2.02 1.20 -0.19
CA PHE A 39 0.67 1.61 0.21
C PHE A 39 -0.16 0.43 0.73
N TYR A 40 0.24 -0.81 0.45
CA TYR A 40 -0.50 -1.97 0.89
C TYR A 40 -0.28 -2.26 2.36
N ARG A 41 -1.39 -2.53 3.04
CA ARG A 41 -1.38 -2.99 4.43
C ARG A 41 -1.21 -4.50 4.44
N ILE A 42 0.02 -4.93 4.63
CA ILE A 42 0.40 -6.35 4.66
C ILE A 42 0.66 -6.76 6.11
N GLU A 43 0.04 -7.85 6.54
CA GLU A 43 0.34 -8.51 7.80
C GLU A 43 0.90 -9.89 7.48
N CYS A 44 1.87 -10.35 8.26
CA CYS A 44 2.26 -11.75 8.19
C CYS A 44 2.29 -12.38 9.57
N ARG A 45 1.89 -13.64 9.63
CA ARG A 45 1.89 -14.44 10.85
C ARG A 45 2.51 -15.80 10.56
N VAL A 46 3.32 -16.28 11.49
CA VAL A 46 3.83 -17.66 11.45
C VAL A 46 2.88 -18.53 12.26
N ASP A 47 2.37 -19.59 11.64
CA ASP A 47 1.50 -20.54 12.33
C ASP A 47 2.27 -21.62 13.09
N GLU A 48 1.55 -22.44 13.84
CA GLU A 48 2.11 -23.54 14.66
C GLU A 48 2.84 -24.62 13.82
N LYS A 49 2.65 -24.64 12.50
CA LYS A 49 3.28 -25.58 11.58
C LYS A 49 4.50 -24.98 10.87
N ASN A 50 5.00 -23.85 11.36
CA ASN A 50 6.14 -23.13 10.78
C ASN A 50 5.84 -22.64 9.34
N ARG A 51 4.62 -22.14 9.11
CA ARG A 51 4.21 -21.59 7.81
C ARG A 51 3.95 -20.11 7.93
N LEU A 52 4.54 -19.33 7.04
CA LEU A 52 4.35 -17.89 6.94
C LEU A 52 3.06 -17.61 6.16
N VAL A 53 2.01 -17.21 6.85
CA VAL A 53 0.77 -16.73 6.23
C VAL A 53 0.91 -15.24 5.96
N ILE A 54 0.68 -14.84 4.72
CA ILE A 54 0.70 -13.46 4.26
C ILE A 54 -0.74 -13.03 4.03
N SER A 55 -1.12 -11.89 4.62
CA SER A 55 -2.45 -11.32 4.56
C SER A 55 -2.39 -9.88 4.07
N ILE A 56 -3.36 -9.46 3.26
CA ILE A 56 -3.51 -8.08 2.79
C ILE A 56 -4.84 -7.53 3.25
N TYR A 57 -4.83 -6.30 3.74
CA TYR A 57 -6.04 -5.53 3.96
C TYR A 57 -6.38 -4.73 2.71
N PHE A 58 -7.55 -5.00 2.14
CA PHE A 58 -8.10 -4.23 1.04
C PHE A 58 -8.98 -3.10 1.59
N SER A 59 -8.51 -1.86 1.46
CA SER A 59 -9.20 -0.67 1.94
C SER A 59 -10.54 -0.45 1.25
N TYR A 60 -10.64 -0.81 -0.03
CA TYR A 60 -11.90 -0.69 -0.78
C TYR A 60 -13.00 -1.62 -0.24
N GLU A 61 -12.66 -2.78 0.34
CA GLU A 61 -13.61 -3.72 0.98
C GLU A 61 -13.63 -3.61 2.51
N LYS A 62 -12.68 -2.87 3.09
CA LYS A 62 -12.43 -2.79 4.53
C LYS A 62 -12.22 -4.16 5.19
N LYS A 63 -11.45 -5.04 4.55
CA LYS A 63 -11.32 -6.43 4.98
C LYS A 63 -9.93 -7.03 4.73
N TRP A 64 -9.49 -7.88 5.66
CA TRP A 64 -8.31 -8.71 5.55
C TRP A 64 -8.56 -9.99 4.75
N TYR A 65 -7.61 -10.34 3.90
CA TYR A 65 -7.59 -11.58 3.13
C TYR A 65 -6.24 -12.25 3.29
N ASP A 66 -6.23 -13.53 3.63
CA ASP A 66 -5.04 -14.37 3.49
C ASP A 66 -4.83 -14.60 1.99
N VAL A 67 -3.64 -14.27 1.48
CA VAL A 67 -3.35 -14.30 0.04
C VAL A 67 -2.42 -15.44 -0.33
N ALA A 68 -1.44 -15.70 0.52
CA ALA A 68 -0.51 -16.81 0.36
C ALA A 68 -0.03 -17.36 1.70
N MET A 69 0.48 -18.58 1.64
CA MET A 69 1.18 -19.25 2.71
C MET A 69 2.49 -19.81 2.16
N VAL A 70 3.60 -19.54 2.83
CA VAL A 70 4.91 -20.10 2.50
C VAL A 70 5.28 -21.11 3.58
N ASP A 71 5.55 -22.35 3.23
CA ASP A 71 6.13 -23.32 4.16
C ASP A 71 7.61 -22.97 4.35
N LEU A 72 8.00 -22.63 5.59
CA LEU A 72 9.35 -22.15 5.87
C LEU A 72 10.39 -23.28 5.90
N ASN A 73 9.95 -24.55 5.85
CA ASN A 73 10.85 -25.69 5.86
C ASN A 73 11.37 -26.02 4.45
N ASP A 74 10.49 -25.97 3.45
CA ASP A 74 10.82 -26.32 2.06
C ASP A 74 10.68 -25.15 1.07
N GLY A 75 10.18 -23.99 1.52
CA GLY A 75 9.99 -22.79 0.71
C GLY A 75 8.76 -22.84 -0.20
N SER A 76 7.92 -23.87 -0.11
CA SER A 76 6.77 -24.03 -1.00
C SER A 76 5.70 -22.96 -0.75
N ILE A 77 5.17 -22.40 -1.85
CA ILE A 77 4.13 -21.38 -1.80
C ILE A 77 2.77 -22.01 -2.11
N LYS A 78 1.81 -21.78 -1.22
CA LYS A 78 0.41 -22.10 -1.41
C LYS A 78 -0.42 -20.82 -1.47
N LYS A 79 -1.04 -20.58 -2.62
CA LYS A 79 -1.95 -19.45 -2.84
C LYS A 79 -3.33 -19.75 -2.23
N PHE A 80 -3.91 -18.79 -1.53
CA PHE A 80 -5.29 -18.87 -1.03
C PHE A 80 -6.32 -18.31 -2.00
N LEU A 81 -5.87 -17.45 -2.91
CA LEU A 81 -6.65 -16.86 -3.99
C LEU A 81 -6.14 -17.37 -5.33
N THR A 82 -7.03 -17.49 -6.31
CA THR A 82 -6.59 -17.69 -7.69
C THR A 82 -5.87 -16.45 -8.21
N ASP A 83 -4.95 -16.62 -9.17
CA ASP A 83 -4.21 -15.49 -9.74
C ASP A 83 -5.15 -14.40 -10.27
N ARG A 84 -6.26 -14.80 -10.91
CA ARG A 84 -7.29 -13.89 -11.41
C ARG A 84 -7.96 -13.09 -10.29
N GLU A 85 -8.36 -13.75 -9.20
CA GLU A 85 -8.98 -13.06 -8.06
C GLU A 85 -8.01 -12.11 -7.41
N PHE A 86 -6.77 -12.54 -7.20
CA PHE A 86 -5.74 -11.72 -6.59
C PHE A 86 -5.45 -10.46 -7.41
N ILE A 87 -5.20 -10.62 -8.71
CA ILE A 87 -4.97 -9.50 -9.64
C ILE A 87 -6.17 -8.54 -9.64
N SER A 88 -7.39 -9.07 -9.67
CA SER A 88 -8.60 -8.23 -9.65
C SER A 88 -8.68 -7.41 -8.36
N LYS A 89 -8.39 -8.00 -7.20
CA LYS A 89 -8.44 -7.29 -5.91
C LYS A 89 -7.35 -6.21 -5.83
N ILE A 90 -6.15 -6.53 -6.29
CA ILE A 90 -5.02 -5.59 -6.33
C ILE A 90 -5.34 -4.39 -7.24
N ASN A 91 -5.88 -4.63 -8.44
CA ASN A 91 -6.29 -3.54 -9.33
C ASN A 91 -7.36 -2.63 -8.71
N ASN A 92 -8.36 -3.21 -8.03
CA ASN A 92 -9.40 -2.43 -7.36
C ASN A 92 -8.84 -1.59 -6.20
N GLU A 93 -7.90 -2.14 -5.43
CA GLU A 93 -7.23 -1.39 -4.36
C GLU A 93 -6.40 -0.24 -4.93
N ASN A 94 -5.72 -0.43 -6.06
CA ASN A 94 -4.96 0.64 -6.70
C ASN A 94 -5.86 1.78 -7.18
N LEU A 95 -6.99 1.46 -7.82
CA LEU A 95 -7.97 2.46 -8.19
C LEU A 95 -8.50 3.21 -6.96
N TYR A 96 -8.73 2.50 -5.86
CA TYR A 96 -9.14 3.10 -4.60
C TYR A 96 -8.08 4.03 -4.02
N ILE A 97 -6.82 3.60 -3.96
CA ILE A 97 -5.67 4.41 -3.50
C ILE A 97 -5.54 5.67 -4.36
N LEU A 98 -5.55 5.54 -5.68
CA LEU A 98 -5.43 6.67 -6.62
C LEU A 98 -6.58 7.67 -6.43
N SER A 99 -7.83 7.21 -6.34
CA SER A 99 -8.97 8.11 -6.15
C SER A 99 -8.91 8.89 -4.82
N ASN A 100 -8.40 8.26 -3.76
CA ASN A 100 -8.20 8.92 -2.48
C ASN A 100 -7.05 9.93 -2.54
N LEU A 101 -5.93 9.58 -3.17
CA LEU A 101 -4.81 10.50 -3.37
C LEU A 101 -5.22 11.73 -4.20
N GLU A 102 -5.97 11.54 -5.29
CA GLU A 102 -6.49 12.64 -6.10
C GLU A 102 -7.41 13.56 -5.29
N SER A 103 -8.30 12.99 -4.47
CA SER A 103 -9.18 13.75 -3.59
C SER A 103 -8.39 14.56 -2.55
N GLU A 104 -7.37 13.95 -1.95
CA GLU A 104 -6.49 14.63 -0.98
C GLU A 104 -5.64 15.72 -1.61
N ILE A 105 -5.10 15.50 -2.80
CA ILE A 105 -4.36 16.50 -3.58
C ILE A 105 -5.29 17.67 -3.90
N LYS A 106 -6.49 17.40 -4.40
CA LYS A 106 -7.48 18.45 -4.72
C LYS A 106 -7.85 19.27 -3.49
N ARG A 107 -8.06 18.61 -2.35
CA ARG A 107 -8.31 19.27 -1.06
C ARG A 107 -7.12 20.15 -0.66
N THR A 108 -5.91 19.62 -0.73
CA THR A 108 -4.68 20.34 -0.36
C THR A 108 -4.44 21.55 -1.25
N SER A 109 -4.64 21.42 -2.57
CA SER A 109 -4.57 22.53 -3.51
C SER A 109 -5.59 23.62 -3.20
N THR A 110 -6.81 23.25 -2.82
CA THR A 110 -7.85 24.21 -2.41
C THR A 110 -7.43 24.99 -1.17
N VAL A 111 -6.80 24.32 -0.20
CA VAL A 111 -6.25 24.97 1.00
C VAL A 111 -5.13 25.94 0.63
N ILE A 112 -4.19 25.51 -0.22
CA ILE A 112 -3.08 26.38 -0.69
C ILE A 112 -3.62 27.61 -1.42
N LEU A 113 -4.56 27.44 -2.35
CA LEU A 113 -5.18 28.56 -3.07
C LEU A 113 -5.87 29.54 -2.10
N SER A 114 -6.56 29.03 -1.09
CA SER A 114 -7.22 29.86 -0.08
C SER A 114 -6.21 30.69 0.72
N ILE A 115 -5.06 30.12 1.07
CA ILE A 115 -3.97 30.82 1.75
C ILE A 115 -3.39 31.93 0.85
N ILE A 116 -3.14 31.63 -0.43
CA ILE A 116 -2.64 32.62 -1.39
C ILE A 116 -3.63 33.78 -1.55
N ALA A 117 -4.91 33.48 -1.73
CA ALA A 117 -5.96 34.49 -1.84
C ALA A 117 -6.04 35.38 -0.60
N PHE A 118 -5.92 34.79 0.60
CA PHE A 118 -5.86 35.52 1.86
C PHE A 118 -4.66 36.47 1.92
N LEU A 119 -3.45 36.01 1.57
CA LEU A 119 -2.24 36.83 1.58
C LEU A 119 -2.32 38.00 0.59
N ILE A 120 -2.86 37.76 -0.62
CA ILE A 120 -3.09 38.82 -1.62
C ILE A 120 -4.11 39.84 -1.08
N GLY A 121 -5.24 39.38 -0.55
CA GLY A 121 -6.27 40.26 0.03
C GLY A 121 -5.74 41.11 1.18
N ALA A 122 -4.97 40.51 2.10
CA ALA A 122 -4.32 41.23 3.19
C ALA A 122 -3.33 42.28 2.67
N SER A 123 -2.53 41.94 1.66
CA SER A 123 -1.55 42.85 1.07
C SER A 123 -2.23 44.06 0.41
N ILE A 124 -3.29 43.83 -0.37
CA ILE A 124 -4.09 44.89 -0.99
C ILE A 124 -4.74 45.77 0.09
N GLY A 125 -5.30 45.18 1.14
CA GLY A 125 -5.89 45.92 2.26
C GLY A 125 -4.90 46.86 2.93
N ILE A 126 -3.66 46.40 3.16
CA ILE A 126 -2.57 47.23 3.71
C ILE A 126 -2.23 48.38 2.77
N ILE A 127 -2.11 48.14 1.46
CA ILE A 127 -1.81 49.21 0.48
C ILE A 127 -2.91 50.28 0.48
N ILE A 128 -4.19 49.87 0.50
CA ILE A 128 -5.32 50.80 0.54
C ILE A 128 -5.27 51.65 1.82
N LEU A 129 -4.99 51.03 2.97
CA LEU A 129 -4.83 51.70 4.26
C LEU A 129 -3.68 52.71 4.32
N GLN A 130 -2.66 52.57 3.46
CA GLN A 130 -1.54 53.50 3.39
C GLN A 130 -1.80 54.69 2.44
N ILE A 131 -2.74 54.55 1.51
CA ILE A 131 -3.12 55.59 0.55
C ILE A 131 -4.23 56.49 1.11
N LEU A 132 -5.12 55.93 1.94
CA LEU A 132 -6.17 56.63 2.70
C LEU A 132 -5.59 57.32 3.95
#